data_AF-A0A8S0RDX4-F1
#
_entry.id   AF-A0A8S0RDX4-F1
#
_cell.length_a   1.000
_cell.length_b   1.000
_cell.length_c   1.000
_cell.angle_alpha   90.00
_cell.angle_beta   90.00
_cell.angle_gamma   90.00
#
_symmetry.space_group_name_H-M   'P 1'
#
loop_
_entity.id
_entity.type
_entity.pdbx_description
1 polymer ?
#
loop_
_entity_poly.entity_id
_entity_poly.type
_entity_poly.pdbx_seq_one_letter_code
_entity_poly.pdbx_strand_id
1 'polypeptide(L)'
;MDEVVGRSRVLSQDGSSPRLPVAHMVCNQMPPVGDKPSLMTFREVETVFHEFGHALQHMLTKQDEGLVAGIRNVEWDAVELPSQFMENWCYH
;
A
#
# COMPACT_ATOMS: atom_id res chain seq x y z
N MET A 1 5.82 4.05 -1.75
CA MET A 1 4.54 4.22 -1.02
C MET A 1 4.72 5.04 0.27
N ASP A 2 3.81 5.99 0.56
CA ASP A 2 3.76 6.71 1.85
C ASP A 2 2.51 6.34 2.66
N GLU A 3 2.68 6.18 3.98
CA GLU A 3 1.55 6.02 4.92
C GLU A 3 0.90 7.38 5.26
N VAL A 4 -0.42 7.42 5.34
CA VAL A 4 -1.16 8.63 5.77
C VAL A 4 -1.47 8.54 7.26
N VAL A 5 -2.18 7.48 7.63
CA VAL A 5 -2.48 7.15 9.02
C VAL A 5 -2.43 5.65 9.23
N GLY A 6 -1.76 5.22 10.29
CA GLY A 6 -1.73 3.81 10.71
C GLY A 6 -2.96 3.41 11.52
N ARG A 7 -3.23 2.11 11.55
CA ARG A 7 -4.22 1.50 12.44
C ARG A 7 -3.82 1.73 13.90
N SER A 8 -4.75 2.13 14.75
CA SER A 8 -4.44 2.39 16.17
C SER A 8 -5.68 2.31 17.05
N ARG A 9 -5.60 1.55 18.13
CA ARG A 9 -6.66 1.49 19.17
C ARG A 9 -6.65 2.69 20.10
N VAL A 10 -5.47 3.28 20.37
CA VAL A 10 -5.34 4.49 21.19
C VAL A 10 -6.05 5.69 20.55
N LEU A 11 -6.08 5.73 19.21
CA LEU A 11 -6.72 6.80 18.44
C LEU A 11 -8.17 6.45 18.01
N SER A 12 -8.80 5.49 18.69
CA SER A 12 -10.22 5.14 18.47
C SER A 12 -11.12 6.35 18.77
N GLN A 13 -12.07 6.65 17.88
CA GLN A 13 -13.00 7.78 18.04
C GLN A 13 -14.16 7.47 19.00
N ASP A 14 -14.54 6.20 19.14
CA ASP A 14 -15.73 5.75 19.85
C ASP A 14 -15.44 4.69 20.93
N GLY A 15 -14.17 4.33 21.11
CA GLY A 15 -13.72 3.30 22.06
C GLY A 15 -14.11 1.88 21.66
N SER A 16 -14.80 1.70 20.52
CA SER A 16 -15.33 0.40 20.09
C SER A 16 -14.40 -0.29 19.09
N SER A 17 -13.88 0.48 18.13
CA SER A 17 -13.06 -0.04 17.03
C SER A 17 -11.75 0.75 16.85
N PRO A 18 -10.63 0.08 16.51
CA PRO A 18 -9.39 0.77 16.17
C PRO A 18 -9.59 1.68 14.97
N ARG A 19 -8.93 2.85 14.96
CA ARG A 19 -8.92 3.74 13.80
C ARG A 19 -8.43 2.96 12.58
N LEU A 20 -9.14 3.08 11.46
CA LEU A 20 -8.77 2.39 10.22
C LEU A 20 -7.51 3.02 9.59
N PRO A 21 -6.63 2.21 8.99
CA PRO A 21 -5.45 2.69 8.28
C PRO A 21 -5.84 3.34 6.94
N VAL A 22 -5.05 4.32 6.50
CA VAL A 22 -5.15 4.96 5.17
C VAL A 22 -3.76 5.04 4.56
N ALA A 23 -3.69 4.70 3.27
CA ALA A 23 -2.48 4.59 2.47
C ALA A 23 -2.54 5.51 1.24
N HIS A 24 -1.38 5.99 0.78
CA HIS A 24 -1.24 6.55 -0.56
C HIS A 24 -0.52 5.59 -1.49
N MET A 25 -1.05 5.47 -2.70
CA MET A 25 -0.33 4.90 -3.84
C MET A 25 -0.13 6.02 -4.86
N VAL A 26 1.11 6.21 -5.27
CA VAL A 26 1.49 7.25 -6.22
C VAL A 26 2.30 6.58 -7.32
N CYS A 27 1.92 6.84 -8.57
CA CYS A 27 2.60 6.32 -9.75
C CYS A 27 2.75 7.44 -10.77
N ASN A 28 3.71 7.30 -11.69
CA ASN A 28 3.95 8.23 -12.78
C ASN A 28 3.81 7.56 -14.15
N GLN A 29 2.75 6.76 -14.30
CA GLN A 29 2.43 6.11 -15.57
C GLN A 29 2.03 7.11 -16.66
N MET A 30 2.09 6.67 -17.92
CA MET A 30 1.68 7.46 -19.08
C MET A 30 0.28 8.06 -18.89
N PRO A 31 0.12 9.39 -19.04
CA PRO A 31 -1.19 10.01 -18.90
C PRO A 31 -2.13 9.55 -20.03
N PRO A 32 -3.46 9.64 -19.83
CA PRO A 32 -4.44 9.49 -20.90
C PRO A 32 -4.13 10.41 -22.09
N VAL A 33 -4.42 9.95 -23.32
CA VAL A 33 -4.20 10.73 -24.56
C VAL A 33 -5.52 10.95 -25.29
N GLY A 34 -5.98 12.21 -25.33
CA GLY A 34 -7.31 12.55 -25.85
C GLY A 34 -8.40 11.84 -25.07
N ASP A 35 -9.34 11.21 -25.77
CA ASP A 35 -10.45 10.46 -25.16
C ASP A 35 -10.12 8.99 -24.81
N LYS A 36 -8.84 8.60 -24.94
CA LYS A 36 -8.40 7.23 -24.63
C LYS A 36 -7.94 7.14 -23.17
N PRO A 37 -8.18 6.01 -22.49
CA PRO A 37 -7.63 5.80 -21.15
C PRO A 37 -6.09 5.80 -21.16
N SER A 38 -5.48 5.86 -19.98
CA SER A 38 -4.06 5.58 -19.83
C SER A 38 -3.77 4.14 -20.30
N LEU A 39 -2.94 4.01 -21.34
CA LEU A 39 -2.46 2.73 -21.82
C LEU A 39 -1.08 2.47 -21.21
N MET A 40 -0.97 1.36 -20.50
CA MET A 40 0.22 1.04 -19.70
C MET A 40 1.15 0.08 -20.44
N THR A 41 2.44 0.31 -20.31
CA THR A 41 3.48 -0.68 -20.55
C THR A 41 3.42 -1.76 -19.47
N PHE A 42 4.00 -2.94 -19.74
CA PHE A 42 4.06 -4.01 -18.74
C PHE A 42 4.81 -3.58 -17.48
N ARG A 43 5.85 -2.75 -17.61
CA ARG A 43 6.61 -2.22 -16.47
C ARG A 43 5.76 -1.30 -15.57
N GLU A 44 4.86 -0.51 -16.15
CA GLU A 44 3.93 0.31 -15.37
C GLU A 44 2.90 -0.57 -14.64
N VAL A 45 2.49 -1.70 -15.23
CA VAL A 45 1.63 -2.68 -14.55
C VAL A 45 2.36 -3.29 -13.36
N GLU A 46 3.60 -3.77 -13.53
CA GLU A 46 4.44 -4.25 -12.41
C GLU A 46 4.58 -3.19 -11.31
N THR A 47 4.82 -1.92 -11.69
CA THR A 47 4.96 -0.81 -10.74
C THR A 47 3.67 -0.58 -9.92
N VAL A 48 2.50 -0.64 -10.56
CA VAL A 48 1.23 -0.54 -9.82
C VAL A 48 1.04 -1.71 -8.86
N PHE A 49 1.39 -2.93 -9.25
CA PHE A 49 1.31 -4.11 -8.37
C PHE A 49 2.28 -4.00 -7.20
N HIS A 50 3.50 -3.51 -7.45
CA HIS A 50 4.50 -3.24 -6.42
C HIS A 50 3.98 -2.28 -5.35
N GLU A 51 3.52 -1.09 -5.76
CA GLU A 51 2.98 -0.09 -4.81
C GLU A 51 1.70 -0.59 -4.11
N PHE A 52 0.89 -1.40 -4.81
CA PHE A 52 -0.29 -2.02 -4.21
C PHE A 52 0.09 -3.03 -3.12
N GLY A 53 1.19 -3.77 -3.27
CA GLY A 53 1.68 -4.69 -2.25
C GLY A 53 2.01 -4.00 -0.93
N HIS A 54 2.68 -2.84 -0.97
CA HIS A 54 2.88 -2.03 0.24
C HIS A 54 1.55 -1.54 0.82
N ALA A 55 0.62 -1.08 -0.04
CA ALA A 55 -0.69 -0.61 0.39
C ALA A 55 -1.51 -1.70 1.08
N LEU A 56 -1.44 -2.94 0.59
CA LEU A 56 -2.06 -4.09 1.23
C LEU A 56 -1.46 -4.37 2.61
N GLN A 57 -0.13 -4.37 2.77
CA GLN A 57 0.50 -4.59 4.07
C GLN A 57 0.06 -3.54 5.10
N HIS A 58 -0.01 -2.27 4.69
CA HIS A 58 -0.50 -1.20 5.55
C HIS A 58 -1.99 -1.35 5.91
N MET A 59 -2.84 -1.54 4.91
CA MET A 59 -4.30 -1.51 5.08
C MET A 59 -4.87 -2.77 5.74
N LEU A 60 -4.25 -3.94 5.51
CA LEU A 60 -4.72 -5.23 6.04
C LEU A 60 -4.07 -5.62 7.36
N THR A 61 -3.24 -4.75 7.93
CA THR A 61 -2.62 -4.99 9.24
C THR A 61 -3.68 -5.28 10.31
N LYS A 62 -3.42 -6.31 11.11
CA LYS A 62 -4.25 -6.67 12.27
C LYS A 62 -3.69 -6.09 13.58
N GLN A 63 -2.55 -5.42 13.52
CA GLN A 63 -1.95 -4.80 14.69
C GLN A 63 -2.68 -3.51 15.04
N ASP A 64 -3.09 -3.41 16.30
CA ASP A 64 -3.79 -2.25 16.85
C ASP A 64 -2.85 -1.28 17.59
N GLU A 65 -1.60 -1.69 17.79
CA GLU A 65 -0.55 -0.86 18.38
C GLU A 65 0.05 0.05 17.32
N GLY A 66 -0.26 1.35 17.40
CA GLY A 66 -0.06 2.29 16.30
C GLY A 66 1.40 2.55 15.93
N LEU A 67 2.34 2.27 16.84
CA LEU A 67 3.78 2.40 16.59
C LEU A 67 4.37 1.23 15.79
N VAL A 68 3.64 0.11 15.68
CA VAL A 68 4.10 -1.12 14.98
C VAL A 68 3.05 -1.66 14.00
N ALA A 69 1.99 -0.90 13.74
CA ALA A 69 0.95 -1.28 12.80
C ALA A 69 1.34 -0.97 11.34
N GLY A 70 0.80 -1.75 10.42
CA GLY A 70 1.07 -1.60 8.98
C GLY A 70 2.50 -1.99 8.64
N ILE A 71 3.25 -1.02 8.10
CA ILE A 71 4.65 -1.14 7.70
C ILE A 71 5.62 -0.59 8.76
N ARG A 72 5.11 0.02 9.84
CA ARG A 72 5.94 0.64 10.88
C ARG A 72 6.70 -0.42 11.66
N ASN A 73 7.98 -0.14 11.92
CA ASN A 73 8.87 -1.01 12.69
C ASN A 73 9.03 -2.43 12.09
N VAL A 74 8.78 -2.57 10.79
CA VAL A 74 9.28 -3.69 9.99
C VAL A 74 10.72 -3.34 9.62
N GLU A 75 11.64 -4.30 9.77
CA GLU A 75 13.04 -4.10 9.40
C GLU A 75 13.15 -3.65 7.94
N TRP A 76 14.01 -2.66 7.69
CA TRP A 76 14.07 -1.95 6.40
C TRP A 76 14.40 -2.86 5.21
N ASP A 77 15.09 -3.97 5.44
CA ASP A 77 15.39 -4.98 4.44
C ASP A 77 14.21 -5.92 4.12
N ALA A 78 13.14 -5.89 4.93
CA ALA A 78 11.94 -6.71 4.75
C ALA A 78 10.73 -5.92 4.22
N VAL A 79 10.77 -4.58 4.18
CA VAL A 79 9.63 -3.74 3.77
C VAL A 79 9.22 -3.95 2.30
N GLU A 80 10.15 -4.40 1.46
CA GLU A 80 9.94 -4.67 0.04
C GLU A 80 9.36 -6.06 -0.25
N LEU A 81 9.22 -6.93 0.77
CA LEU A 81 8.71 -8.29 0.57
C LEU A 81 7.31 -8.32 -0.07
N PRO A 82 6.28 -7.61 0.43
CA PRO A 82 4.95 -7.70 -0.16
C PRO A 82 4.81 -6.95 -1.48
N SER A 83 5.58 -5.87 -1.69
CA SER A 83 5.61 -5.15 -2.96
C SER A 83 6.19 -6.02 -4.08
N GLN A 84 7.38 -6.58 -3.87
CA GLN A 84 8.02 -7.49 -4.83
C GLN A 84 7.24 -8.80 -5.01
N PHE A 85 6.61 -9.32 -3.94
CA PHE A 85 5.71 -10.46 -4.05
C PHE A 85 4.59 -10.20 -5.06
N MET A 86 3.96 -9.02 -5.00
CA MET A 86 2.85 -8.68 -5.89
C MET A 86 3.25 -8.61 -7.36
N GLU A 87 4.48 -8.24 -7.70
CA GLU A 87 4.97 -8.18 -9.08
C GLU A 87 4.90 -9.54 -9.81
N ASN A 88 5.06 -10.66 -9.08
CA ASN A 88 5.02 -12.00 -9.67
C ASN A 88 3.65 -12.33 -10.32
N TRP A 89 2.56 -11.72 -9.83
CA TRP A 89 1.23 -11.95 -10.37
C TRP A 89 1.02 -11.36 -11.76
N CYS A 90 1.88 -10.44 -12.21
CA CYS A 90 1.84 -9.92 -13.57
C CYS A 90 2.21 -10.98 -14.64
N TYR A 91 2.78 -12.12 -14.21
CA TYR A 91 3.18 -13.24 -15.08
C TYR A 91 2.28 -14.48 -14.94
N HIS A 92 1.22 -14.42 -14.14
CA HIS A 92 0.27 -15.53 -13.95
C HIS A 92 -0.77 -15.59 -15.07
#